data_AF-A0A196N8Z7-F1
#
_entry.id   AF-A0A196N8Z7-F1
#
_cell.length_a   1.000
_cell.length_b   1.000
_cell.length_c   1.000
_cell.angle_alpha   90.00
_cell.angle_beta   90.00
_cell.angle_gamma   90.00
#
_symmetry.space_group_name_H-M   'P 1'
#
loop_
_entity.id
_entity.type
_entity.pdbx_description
1 polymer ?
#
loop_
_entity_poly.entity_id
_entity_poly.type
_entity_poly.pdbx_seq_one_letter_code
_entity_poly.pdbx_strand_id
1 'polypeptide(L)'
;MYGWRGYGSGHALPTGEHCTTFLAETEHAVIGTLSLAVDHSGGLAADHTFRDILDEFRKTPGASLCELAKFAFDTSRPAKSRLAALFHTVLIFGSSEYNCTDLFIEVNPRHKAFYEAALGFRAVAEPRTNRSVNAPSYLLWLSVDAIRQQIEAVRRNQAMGKHSLYPYFLSPVEERRVAEALEGRTQPAPASRMLGHLPGCDHGHAVAQG
;
A
#
# COMPACT_ATOMS: atom_id res chain seq x y z
N MET A 1 3.01 -4.23 -21.93
CA MET A 1 2.00 -5.26 -22.21
C MET A 1 1.64 -5.93 -20.89
N TYR A 2 0.69 -5.38 -20.12
CA TYR A 2 0.41 -5.82 -18.73
C TYR A 2 -1.08 -6.09 -18.44
N GLY A 3 -1.86 -6.45 -19.47
CA GLY A 3 -3.29 -6.74 -19.33
C GLY A 3 -3.66 -8.22 -19.12
N TRP A 4 -2.73 -9.17 -19.26
CA TRP A 4 -3.11 -10.58 -19.49
C TRP A 4 -3.11 -11.49 -18.25
N ARG A 5 -2.74 -11.02 -17.05
CA ARG A 5 -2.85 -11.86 -15.83
C ARG A 5 -4.18 -11.74 -15.07
N GLY A 6 -5.19 -11.08 -15.65
CA GLY A 6 -6.56 -11.13 -15.12
C GLY A 6 -6.80 -10.38 -13.80
N TYR A 7 -5.87 -9.53 -13.36
CA TYR A 7 -6.03 -8.65 -12.18
C TYR A 7 -5.87 -7.17 -12.57
N GLY A 8 -6.44 -6.79 -13.72
CA GLY A 8 -6.16 -5.48 -14.36
C GLY A 8 -7.22 -4.39 -14.18
N SER A 9 -8.43 -4.70 -13.70
CA SER A 9 -9.51 -3.69 -13.73
C SER A 9 -10.59 -3.81 -12.65
N GLY A 10 -10.53 -4.81 -11.76
CA GLY A 10 -11.60 -5.05 -10.76
C GLY A 10 -11.42 -4.34 -9.42
N HIS A 11 -10.19 -4.02 -9.01
CA HIS A 11 -9.95 -3.26 -7.77
C HIS A 11 -9.87 -1.77 -8.10
N ALA A 12 -11.04 -1.14 -8.22
CA ALA A 12 -11.13 0.31 -8.09
C ALA A 12 -10.63 0.66 -6.69
N LEU A 13 -9.45 1.28 -6.61
CA LEU A 13 -9.09 2.00 -5.40
C LEU A 13 -10.05 3.18 -5.31
N PRO A 14 -10.50 3.59 -4.12
CA PRO A 14 -11.12 4.90 -3.96
C PRO A 14 -10.20 5.93 -4.64
N THR A 15 -10.70 6.61 -5.67
CA THR A 15 -10.04 7.83 -6.16
C THR A 15 -10.21 8.86 -5.07
N GLY A 16 -9.16 9.05 -4.27
CA GLY A 16 -9.20 9.92 -3.10
C GLY A 16 -7.80 10.27 -2.61
N GLU A 17 -7.73 11.35 -1.85
CA GLU A 17 -6.52 12.00 -1.32
C GLU A 17 -5.69 11.09 -0.37
N HIS A 18 -6.23 9.94 0.03
CA HIS A 18 -5.66 9.03 1.03
C HIS A 18 -5.18 7.68 0.47
N CYS A 19 -4.78 7.66 -0.81
CA CYS A 19 -4.16 6.50 -1.42
C CYS A 19 -2.82 6.85 -2.08
N THR A 20 -1.74 6.22 -1.64
CA THR A 20 -0.40 6.43 -2.19
C THR A 20 0.11 5.15 -2.83
N THR A 21 0.60 5.23 -4.07
CA THR A 21 1.17 4.09 -4.78
C THR A 21 2.68 4.21 -4.87
N PHE A 22 3.36 3.16 -4.44
CA PHE A 22 4.80 3.01 -4.44
C PHE A 22 5.20 2.15 -5.63
N LEU A 23 6.22 2.61 -6.35
CA LEU A 23 6.82 1.93 -7.47
C LEU A 23 8.23 1.48 -7.08
N ALA A 24 8.51 0.20 -7.27
CA ALA A 24 9.87 -0.31 -7.29
C ALA A 24 10.32 -0.37 -8.76
N GLU A 25 11.36 0.36 -9.10
CA GLU A 25 11.90 0.43 -10.46
C GLU A 25 13.42 0.19 -10.47
N THR A 26 13.89 -0.31 -11.61
CA THR A 26 15.31 -0.28 -12.00
C THR A 26 15.46 0.74 -13.12
N GLU A 27 16.69 1.04 -13.52
CA GLU A 27 16.97 1.91 -14.68
C GLU A 27 16.24 1.49 -15.97
N HIS A 28 15.77 0.24 -16.05
CA HIS A 28 15.22 -0.32 -17.28
C HIS A 28 13.77 -0.79 -17.16
N ALA A 29 13.19 -0.91 -15.96
CA ALA A 29 11.83 -1.42 -15.79
C ALA A 29 11.22 -1.14 -14.40
N VAL A 30 9.90 -1.00 -14.36
CA VAL A 30 9.11 -1.16 -13.12
C VAL A 30 9.07 -2.65 -12.78
N ILE A 31 9.59 -2.98 -11.59
CA ILE A 31 9.71 -4.35 -11.09
C ILE A 31 8.66 -4.68 -10.02
N GLY A 32 7.98 -3.67 -9.47
CA GLY A 32 6.83 -3.91 -8.62
C GLY A 32 6.06 -2.65 -8.24
N THR A 33 4.83 -2.87 -7.77
CA THR A 33 3.91 -1.84 -7.30
C THR A 33 3.28 -2.27 -5.99
N LEU A 34 3.05 -1.31 -5.09
CA LEU A 34 2.32 -1.51 -3.85
C LEU A 34 1.56 -0.23 -3.51
N SER A 35 0.27 -0.31 -3.25
CA SER A 35 -0.54 0.85 -2.85
C SER A 35 -0.90 0.76 -1.38
N LEU A 36 -0.80 1.88 -0.66
CA LEU A 36 -1.34 2.06 0.68
C LEU A 36 -2.60 2.92 0.58
N ALA A 37 -3.74 2.38 0.97
CA ALA A 37 -4.96 3.14 1.19
C ALA A 37 -5.17 3.33 2.69
N VAL A 38 -5.59 4.51 3.11
CA VAL A 38 -5.85 4.85 4.51
C VAL A 38 -7.34 5.01 4.71
N ASP A 39 -7.84 4.42 5.79
CA ASP A 39 -9.26 4.44 6.13
C ASP A 39 -9.70 5.87 6.46
N HIS A 40 -10.80 6.28 5.82
CA HIS A 40 -11.38 7.62 5.95
C HIS A 40 -12.89 7.51 5.63
N SER A 41 -13.57 8.63 5.37
CA SER A 41 -15.01 8.63 5.04
C SER A 41 -15.40 7.74 3.85
N GLY A 42 -14.49 7.51 2.91
CA GLY A 42 -14.69 6.63 1.76
C GLY A 42 -14.49 5.14 2.04
N GLY A 43 -13.97 4.78 3.21
CA GLY A 43 -13.63 3.40 3.59
C GLY A 43 -12.44 2.81 2.85
N LEU A 44 -12.24 1.52 3.08
CA LEU A 44 -11.23 0.67 2.45
C LEU A 44 -11.86 -0.17 1.34
N ALA A 45 -11.07 -0.64 0.37
CA ALA A 45 -11.59 -1.51 -0.69
C ALA A 45 -12.14 -2.82 -0.10
N ALA A 46 -11.47 -3.35 0.93
CA ALA A 46 -11.90 -4.53 1.68
C ALA A 46 -13.28 -4.38 2.36
N ASP A 47 -13.83 -3.16 2.55
CA ASP A 47 -15.18 -2.97 3.07
C ASP A 47 -16.27 -3.62 2.20
N HIS A 48 -16.01 -3.78 0.89
CA HIS A 48 -16.98 -4.43 0.01
C HIS A 48 -17.25 -5.89 0.41
N THR A 49 -16.26 -6.56 1.02
CA THR A 49 -16.34 -7.98 1.38
C THR A 49 -16.42 -8.18 2.90
N PHE A 50 -15.77 -7.31 3.68
CA PHE A 50 -15.51 -7.52 5.12
C PHE A 50 -15.79 -6.28 5.99
N ARG A 51 -16.70 -5.38 5.58
CA ARG A 51 -17.05 -4.18 6.37
C ARG A 51 -17.39 -4.48 7.82
N ASP A 52 -18.18 -5.52 8.08
CA ASP A 52 -18.55 -5.95 9.42
C ASP A 52 -17.33 -6.26 10.31
N ILE A 53 -16.26 -6.80 9.73
CA ILE A 53 -15.02 -7.08 10.46
C ILE A 53 -14.22 -5.80 10.67
N LEU A 54 -14.06 -4.97 9.63
CA LEU A 54 -13.31 -3.71 9.70
C LEU A 54 -13.97 -2.71 10.66
N ASP A 55 -15.30 -2.69 10.72
CA ASP A 55 -16.07 -1.84 11.65
C ASP A 55 -15.77 -2.18 13.12
N GLU A 56 -15.46 -3.44 13.47
CA GLU A 56 -15.03 -3.78 14.83
C GLU A 56 -13.63 -3.22 15.15
N PHE A 57 -12.71 -3.18 14.18
CA PHE A 57 -11.42 -2.52 14.37
C PHE A 57 -11.55 -1.00 14.51
N ARG A 58 -12.41 -0.36 13.70
CA ARG A 58 -12.69 1.08 13.76
C ARG A 58 -13.23 1.54 15.12
N LYS A 59 -13.94 0.66 15.85
CA LYS A 59 -14.43 0.96 17.20
C LYS A 59 -13.31 1.04 18.24
N THR A 60 -12.12 0.52 17.94
CA THR A 60 -10.98 0.56 18.87
C THR A 60 -10.46 1.99 18.99
N PRO A 61 -10.43 2.58 20.20
CA PRO A 61 -9.94 3.93 20.38
C PRO A 61 -8.50 4.09 19.90
N GLY A 62 -8.25 5.09 19.05
CA GLY A 62 -6.94 5.37 18.49
C GLY A 62 -6.53 4.47 17.30
N ALA A 63 -7.42 3.62 16.81
CA ALA A 63 -7.13 2.82 15.62
C ALA A 63 -7.05 3.71 14.35
N SER A 64 -6.02 3.46 13.56
CA SER A 64 -5.80 4.00 12.23
C SER A 64 -5.56 2.83 11.28
N LEU A 65 -6.59 2.52 10.48
CA LEU A 65 -6.60 1.35 9.61
C LEU A 65 -6.01 1.74 8.25
N CYS A 66 -5.13 0.88 7.74
CA CYS A 66 -4.63 0.99 6.38
C CYS A 66 -4.76 -0.34 5.64
N GLU A 67 -4.94 -0.26 4.33
CA GLU A 67 -5.00 -1.41 3.44
C GLU A 67 -3.81 -1.38 2.47
N LEU A 68 -3.11 -2.51 2.33
CA LEU A 68 -2.22 -2.71 1.20
C LEU A 68 -2.97 -3.39 0.05
N ALA A 69 -2.91 -2.75 -1.11
CA ALA A 69 -3.58 -3.21 -2.32
C ALA A 69 -2.66 -3.16 -3.55
N LYS A 70 -3.16 -3.70 -4.67
CA LYS A 70 -2.50 -3.67 -5.99
C LYS A 70 -1.03 -4.12 -5.97
N PHE A 71 -0.76 -5.18 -5.21
CA PHE A 71 0.55 -5.79 -5.17
C PHE A 71 0.83 -6.54 -6.47
N ALA A 72 1.69 -5.97 -7.31
CA ALA A 72 2.27 -6.63 -8.46
C ALA A 72 3.78 -6.64 -8.27
N PHE A 73 4.41 -7.80 -8.33
CA PHE A 73 5.86 -7.90 -8.26
C PHE A 73 6.34 -8.91 -9.29
N ASP A 74 7.37 -8.55 -10.05
CA ASP A 74 7.96 -9.48 -11.00
C ASP A 74 8.75 -10.57 -10.26
N THR A 75 8.16 -11.77 -10.20
CA THR A 75 8.76 -12.94 -9.56
C THR A 75 9.86 -13.59 -10.41
N SER A 76 10.10 -13.11 -11.64
CA SER A 76 11.14 -13.65 -12.52
C SER A 76 12.55 -13.44 -11.97
N ARG A 77 12.72 -12.49 -11.03
CA ARG A 77 13.99 -12.24 -10.33
C ARG A 77 13.76 -11.92 -8.85
N PRO A 78 13.77 -12.92 -7.95
CA PRO A 78 13.68 -12.66 -6.53
C PRO A 78 14.97 -11.97 -6.06
N ALA A 79 14.84 -10.75 -5.54
CA ALA A 79 15.66 -10.35 -4.41
C ALA A 79 14.67 -10.06 -3.29
N LYS A 80 14.56 -10.96 -2.31
CA LYS A 80 13.74 -10.77 -1.11
C LYS A 80 13.99 -9.38 -0.49
N SER A 81 15.21 -8.87 -0.60
CA SER A 81 15.60 -7.52 -0.19
C SER A 81 14.84 -6.40 -0.90
N ARG A 82 14.60 -6.49 -2.20
CA ARG A 82 13.81 -5.45 -2.90
C ARG A 82 12.36 -5.46 -2.47
N LEU A 83 11.79 -6.64 -2.32
CA LEU A 83 10.42 -6.78 -1.84
C LEU A 83 10.28 -6.31 -0.39
N ALA A 84 11.22 -6.71 0.46
CA ALA A 84 11.29 -6.28 1.86
C ALA A 84 11.48 -4.76 1.99
N ALA A 85 12.36 -4.17 1.18
CA ALA A 85 12.54 -2.72 1.14
C ALA A 85 11.26 -2.00 0.72
N LEU A 86 10.55 -2.49 -0.31
CA LEU A 86 9.27 -1.91 -0.73
C LEU A 86 8.23 -1.97 0.41
N PHE A 87 8.05 -3.13 1.04
CA PHE A 87 7.15 -3.24 2.20
C PHE A 87 7.56 -2.31 3.35
N HIS A 88 8.85 -2.27 3.69
CA HIS A 88 9.33 -1.44 4.79
C HIS A 88 9.14 0.05 4.50
N THR A 89 9.40 0.51 3.27
CA THR A 89 9.12 1.90 2.84
C THR A 89 7.64 2.26 3.00
N VAL A 90 6.73 1.37 2.60
CA VAL A 90 5.28 1.62 2.78
C VAL A 90 4.89 1.70 4.25
N LEU A 91 5.50 0.86 5.10
CA LEU A 91 5.27 0.86 6.54
C LEU A 91 5.79 2.13 7.21
N ILE A 92 6.97 2.62 6.80
CA ILE A 92 7.53 3.90 7.26
C ILE A 92 6.55 5.01 6.93
N PHE A 93 6.14 5.11 5.66
CA PHE A 93 5.19 6.13 5.20
C PHE A 93 3.85 6.08 5.94
N GLY A 94 3.23 4.89 6.03
CA GLY A 94 1.96 4.73 6.72
C GLY A 94 2.03 5.08 8.20
N SER A 95 3.17 4.76 8.85
CA SER A 95 3.39 5.10 10.25
C SER A 95 3.62 6.59 10.46
N SER A 96 4.43 7.25 9.62
CA SER A 96 4.79 8.65 9.79
C SER A 96 3.68 9.61 9.38
N GLU A 97 3.01 9.35 8.26
CA GLU A 97 2.02 10.28 7.69
C GLU A 97 0.61 10.07 8.26
N TYR A 98 0.26 8.83 8.58
CA TYR A 98 -1.11 8.46 8.94
C TYR A 98 -1.26 7.80 10.31
N ASN A 99 -0.17 7.72 11.09
CA ASN A 99 -0.14 7.02 12.38
C ASN A 99 -0.77 5.62 12.30
N CYS A 100 -0.55 4.91 11.19
CA CYS A 100 -1.18 3.62 10.94
C CYS A 100 -0.91 2.65 12.09
N THR A 101 -1.97 2.02 12.62
CA THR A 101 -1.89 1.04 13.72
C THR A 101 -2.18 -0.37 13.22
N ASP A 102 -3.07 -0.49 12.24
CA ASP A 102 -3.64 -1.76 11.78
C ASP A 102 -3.51 -1.87 10.26
N LEU A 103 -2.78 -2.88 9.79
CA LEU A 103 -2.57 -3.13 8.38
C LEU A 103 -3.41 -4.29 7.90
N PHE A 104 -4.17 -4.09 6.83
CA PHE A 104 -5.03 -5.08 6.20
C PHE A 104 -4.59 -5.41 4.79
N ILE A 105 -4.84 -6.65 4.39
CA ILE A 105 -4.78 -7.10 2.99
C ILE A 105 -5.94 -8.03 2.70
N GLU A 106 -6.59 -7.82 1.56
CA GLU A 106 -7.53 -8.79 1.00
C GLU A 106 -6.79 -9.65 -0.04
N VAL A 107 -6.67 -10.96 0.23
CA VAL A 107 -5.85 -11.86 -0.60
C VAL A 107 -6.58 -13.12 -1.02
N ASN A 108 -6.29 -13.60 -2.22
CA ASN A 108 -6.72 -14.91 -2.67
C ASN A 108 -6.10 -16.02 -1.76
N PRO A 109 -6.84 -17.09 -1.42
CA PRO A 109 -6.36 -18.22 -0.61
C PRO A 109 -4.97 -18.75 -0.99
N ARG A 110 -4.62 -18.77 -2.28
CA ARG A 110 -3.32 -19.24 -2.77
C ARG A 110 -2.11 -18.44 -2.24
N HIS A 111 -2.33 -17.19 -1.82
CA HIS A 111 -1.29 -16.27 -1.34
C HIS A 111 -1.26 -16.12 0.18
N LYS A 112 -2.26 -16.66 0.89
CA LYS A 112 -2.38 -16.53 2.35
C LYS A 112 -1.09 -16.97 3.08
N ALA A 113 -0.64 -18.20 2.81
CA ALA A 113 0.54 -18.78 3.47
C ALA A 113 1.81 -17.95 3.24
N PHE A 114 1.94 -17.27 2.09
CA PHE A 114 3.06 -16.38 1.83
C PHE A 114 3.07 -15.20 2.81
N TYR A 115 1.95 -14.48 2.96
CA TYR A 115 1.88 -13.31 3.83
C TYR A 115 1.98 -13.65 5.32
N GLU A 116 1.43 -14.79 5.73
CA GLU A 116 1.59 -15.32 7.09
C GLU A 116 3.07 -15.61 7.38
N ALA A 117 3.76 -16.32 6.48
CA ALA A 117 5.16 -16.71 6.69
C ALA A 117 6.17 -15.55 6.48
N ALA A 118 5.85 -14.60 5.59
CA ALA A 118 6.74 -13.51 5.22
C ALA A 118 6.73 -12.35 6.21
N LEU A 119 5.56 -12.00 6.73
CA LEU A 119 5.35 -10.78 7.52
C LEU A 119 4.60 -11.04 8.84
N GLY A 120 3.97 -12.21 9.01
CA GLY A 120 3.23 -12.54 10.24
C GLY A 120 1.79 -12.05 10.25
N PHE A 121 1.20 -11.78 9.08
CA PHE A 121 -0.25 -11.54 8.98
C PHE A 121 -1.03 -12.72 9.54
N ARG A 122 -2.25 -12.45 10.04
CA ARG A 122 -3.21 -13.48 10.45
C ARG A 122 -4.58 -13.25 9.81
N ALA A 123 -5.30 -14.32 9.51
CA ALA A 123 -6.70 -14.20 9.10
C ALA A 123 -7.57 -13.72 10.26
N VAL A 124 -8.46 -12.76 9.98
CA VAL A 124 -9.43 -12.22 10.95
C VAL A 124 -10.88 -12.62 10.63
N ALA A 125 -11.08 -13.34 9.53
CA ALA A 125 -12.37 -13.89 9.12
C ALA A 125 -12.18 -15.15 8.29
N GLU A 126 -13.23 -15.98 8.24
CA GLU A 126 -13.38 -17.03 7.24
C GLU A 126 -13.40 -16.44 5.82
N PRO A 127 -12.98 -17.20 4.79
CA PRO A 127 -12.90 -16.67 3.44
C PRO A 127 -14.29 -16.34 2.90
N ARG A 128 -14.40 -15.21 2.19
CA ARG A 128 -15.63 -14.75 1.56
C ARG A 128 -15.40 -14.52 0.07
N THR A 129 -16.47 -14.48 -0.71
CA THR A 129 -16.36 -14.18 -2.15
C THR A 129 -16.14 -12.69 -2.37
N ASN A 130 -14.96 -12.32 -2.88
CA ASN A 130 -14.75 -11.00 -3.45
C ASN A 130 -15.46 -10.91 -4.80
N ARG A 131 -16.47 -10.04 -4.90
CA ARG A 131 -17.29 -9.89 -6.11
C ARG A 131 -16.55 -9.25 -7.28
N SER A 132 -15.58 -8.38 -7.01
CA SER A 132 -14.82 -7.66 -8.03
C SER A 132 -13.92 -8.58 -8.87
N VAL A 133 -13.48 -9.70 -8.30
CA VAL A 133 -12.70 -10.73 -9.00
C VAL A 133 -13.42 -12.08 -9.10
N ASN A 134 -14.65 -12.15 -8.59
CA ASN A 134 -15.49 -13.35 -8.53
C ASN A 134 -14.74 -14.60 -8.01
N ALA A 135 -14.02 -14.44 -6.89
CA ALA A 135 -13.20 -15.49 -6.30
C ALA A 135 -13.18 -15.39 -4.76
N PRO A 136 -12.93 -16.48 -4.04
CA PRO A 136 -12.73 -16.42 -2.59
C PRO A 136 -11.50 -15.58 -2.23
N SER A 137 -11.61 -14.83 -1.14
CA SER A 137 -10.56 -14.02 -0.54
C SER A 137 -10.58 -14.17 0.99
N TYR A 138 -9.43 -13.96 1.63
CA TYR A 138 -9.29 -13.78 3.06
C TYR A 138 -9.00 -12.31 3.35
N LEU A 139 -9.57 -11.78 4.43
CA LEU A 139 -9.05 -10.59 5.09
C LEU A 139 -7.95 -10.99 6.06
N LEU A 140 -6.73 -10.53 5.81
CA LEU A 140 -5.62 -10.70 6.74
C LEU A 140 -5.29 -9.36 7.41
N TRP A 141 -4.83 -9.44 8.66
CA TRP A 141 -4.48 -8.31 9.49
C TRP A 141 -3.10 -8.48 10.13
N LEU A 142 -2.40 -7.37 10.32
CA LEU A 142 -1.15 -7.27 11.07
C LEU A 142 -1.07 -5.91 11.78
N SER A 143 -0.92 -5.91 13.10
CA SER A 143 -0.66 -4.67 13.85
C SER A 143 0.73 -4.12 13.54
N VAL A 144 0.85 -2.81 13.39
CA VAL A 144 2.14 -2.13 13.19
C VAL A 144 3.10 -2.34 14.38
N ASP A 145 2.58 -2.50 15.61
CA ASP A 145 3.41 -2.83 16.76
C ASP A 145 4.06 -4.22 16.67
N ALA A 146 3.34 -5.22 16.17
CA ALA A 146 3.94 -6.53 15.90
C ALA A 146 5.07 -6.44 14.86
N ILE A 147 4.91 -5.60 13.83
CA ILE A 147 5.96 -5.33 12.84
C ILE A 147 7.19 -4.73 13.54
N ARG A 148 7.01 -3.70 14.37
CA ARG A 148 8.09 -3.07 15.16
C ARG A 148 8.81 -4.10 16.03
N GLN A 149 8.06 -4.98 16.70
CA GLN A 149 8.63 -6.04 17.53
C GLN A 149 9.51 -7.02 16.72
N GLN A 150 9.07 -7.40 15.52
CA GLN A 150 9.85 -8.28 14.64
C GLN A 150 11.14 -7.60 14.13
N ILE A 151 11.07 -6.32 13.76
CA ILE A 151 12.25 -5.52 13.40
C ILE A 151 13.26 -5.48 14.55
N GLU A 152 12.78 -5.21 15.77
CA GLU A 152 13.62 -5.18 16.96
C GLU A 152 14.19 -6.57 17.32
N ALA A 153 13.44 -7.65 17.10
CA ALA A 153 13.94 -9.01 17.28
C ALA A 153 15.12 -9.31 16.32
N VAL A 154 15.00 -8.93 15.05
CA VAL A 154 16.09 -9.04 14.07
C VAL A 154 17.30 -8.22 14.48
N ARG A 155 17.10 -6.98 14.95
CA ARG A 155 18.18 -6.11 15.45
C ARG A 155 18.94 -6.72 16.64
N ARG A 156 18.26 -7.54 17.45
CA ARG A 156 18.86 -8.32 18.54
C ARG A 156 19.42 -9.67 18.09
N ASN A 157 19.60 -9.88 16.78
CA ASN A 157 20.09 -11.12 16.16
C ASN A 157 19.24 -12.36 16.50
N GLN A 158 17.93 -12.20 16.70
CA GLN A 158 17.03 -13.35 16.85
C GLN A 158 16.78 -14.01 15.49
N ALA A 159 16.79 -15.34 15.49
CA ALA A 159 16.56 -16.12 14.28
C ALA A 159 15.12 -15.96 13.79
N MET A 160 14.96 -15.60 12.51
CA MET A 160 13.66 -15.51 11.85
C MET A 160 13.41 -16.74 10.98
N GLY A 161 12.12 -17.03 10.72
CA GLY A 161 11.74 -18.08 9.80
C GLY A 161 12.32 -17.88 8.40
N LYS A 162 12.63 -18.97 7.69
CA LYS A 162 13.25 -18.97 6.34
C LYS A 162 12.55 -18.05 5.32
N HIS A 163 11.24 -17.88 5.46
CA HIS A 163 10.42 -17.10 4.54
C HIS A 163 10.22 -15.65 4.97
N SER A 164 10.65 -15.29 6.18
CA SER A 164 10.52 -13.94 6.74
C SER A 164 11.23 -12.90 5.88
N LEU A 165 10.58 -11.73 5.74
CA LEU A 165 11.16 -10.56 5.10
C LEU A 165 11.89 -9.63 6.07
N TYR A 166 11.62 -9.70 7.39
CA TYR A 166 12.22 -8.82 8.39
C TYR A 166 13.75 -8.78 8.39
N PRO A 167 14.49 -9.88 8.15
CA PRO A 167 15.96 -9.83 8.03
C PRO A 167 16.48 -8.95 6.89
N TYR A 168 15.62 -8.63 5.93
CA TYR A 168 15.95 -7.82 4.76
C TYR A 168 15.31 -6.43 4.80
N PHE A 169 14.69 -6.05 5.92
CA PHE A 169 14.18 -4.69 6.12
C PHE A 169 15.36 -3.72 6.21
N LEU A 170 15.11 -2.47 5.81
CA LEU A 170 16.08 -1.38 5.85
C LEU A 170 16.78 -1.27 7.22
N SER A 171 18.08 -1.02 7.20
CA SER A 171 18.84 -0.67 8.39
C SER A 171 18.36 0.67 8.99
N PRO A 172 18.64 0.97 10.27
CA PRO A 172 18.23 2.24 10.88
C PRO A 172 18.73 3.50 10.14
N VAL A 173 19.88 3.41 9.47
CA VAL A 173 20.41 4.52 8.66
C VAL A 173 19.59 4.69 7.38
N GLU A 174 19.25 3.60 6.71
CA GLU A 174 18.42 3.62 5.49
C GLU A 174 16.96 4.00 5.79
N GLU A 175 16.40 3.50 6.88
CA GLU A 175 15.07 3.85 7.38
C GLU A 175 14.93 5.37 7.56
N ARG A 176 15.89 6.01 8.25
CA ARG A 176 15.91 7.48 8.41
C ARG A 176 15.99 8.22 7.08
N ARG A 177 16.87 7.77 6.17
CA ARG A 177 16.99 8.38 4.83
C ARG A 177 15.69 8.28 4.03
N VAL A 178 15.00 7.15 4.13
CA VAL A 178 13.71 6.94 3.48
C VAL A 178 12.64 7.84 4.12
N ALA A 179 12.58 7.92 5.45
CA ALA A 179 11.67 8.82 6.15
C ALA A 179 11.87 10.28 5.74
N GLU A 180 13.10 10.79 5.78
CA GLU A 180 13.46 12.16 5.35
C GLU A 180 13.06 12.41 3.88
N ALA A 181 13.29 11.44 3.00
CA ALA A 181 12.93 11.55 1.58
C ALA A 181 11.41 11.53 1.33
N LEU A 182 10.63 10.90 2.22
CA LEU A 182 9.17 10.90 2.17
C LEU A 182 8.62 12.23 2.70
N GLU A 183 9.13 12.73 3.83
CA GLU A 183 8.74 14.03 4.40
C GLU A 183 8.95 15.19 3.40
N GLY A 184 10.07 15.17 2.66
CA GLY A 184 10.36 16.15 1.62
C GLY A 184 9.39 16.13 0.42
N ARG A 185 8.60 15.06 0.25
CA ARG A 185 7.55 14.94 -0.78
C ARG A 185 6.18 15.41 -0.28
N THR A 186 5.96 15.39 1.02
CA THR A 186 4.70 15.81 1.65
C THR A 186 4.61 17.34 1.81
N GLN A 187 5.71 18.08 1.65
CA GLN A 187 5.65 19.54 1.53
C GLN A 187 5.04 19.95 0.17
N PRO A 188 3.96 20.76 0.17
CA PRO A 188 3.47 21.33 -1.08
C PRO A 188 4.62 22.14 -1.71
N ALA A 189 4.83 21.98 -3.01
CA ALA A 189 5.74 22.85 -3.74
C ALA A 189 5.44 24.31 -3.36
N PRO A 190 6.45 25.15 -3.02
CA PRO A 190 6.19 26.55 -2.77
C PRO A 190 5.46 27.10 -3.99
N ALA A 191 4.34 27.79 -3.75
CA ALA A 191 3.60 28.48 -4.79
C ALA A 191 4.56 29.48 -5.46
N SER A 192 5.23 29.04 -6.52
CA SER A 192 6.06 29.90 -7.33
C SER A 192 5.13 30.94 -7.92
N ARG A 193 5.32 32.16 -7.43
CA ARG A 193 4.81 33.42 -7.97
C ARG A 193 4.55 33.30 -9.47
N MET A 194 3.27 33.19 -9.84
CA MET A 194 2.81 33.63 -11.15
C MET A 194 2.90 35.16 -11.19
N LEU A 195 4.12 35.66 -11.42
CA LEU A 195 4.33 36.96 -12.05
C LEU A 195 4.50 36.70 -13.54
N GLY A 196 3.55 37.18 -14.34
CA GLY A 196 3.59 37.05 -15.79
C GLY A 196 2.27 37.38 -16.45
N HIS A 197 1.91 38.66 -16.42
CA HIS A 197 0.89 39.26 -17.28
C HIS A 197 1.27 39.08 -18.77
N LEU A 198 0.30 38.72 -19.64
CA LEU A 198 -0.08 39.40 -20.90
C LEU A 198 -0.99 38.52 -21.81
N PRO A 199 -1.68 39.07 -22.83
CA PRO A 199 -3.14 38.97 -22.98
C PRO A 199 -3.63 38.20 -24.23
N GLY A 200 -4.95 37.94 -24.25
CA GLY A 200 -5.82 38.03 -25.42
C GLY A 200 -5.75 36.89 -26.44
N CYS A 201 -6.87 36.18 -26.60
CA CYS A 201 -7.40 35.76 -27.91
C CYS A 201 -8.87 35.32 -27.76
N ASP A 202 -9.60 35.55 -28.84
CA ASP A 202 -11.03 35.83 -28.94
C ASP A 202 -12.00 34.68 -28.73
N HIS A 203 -13.23 35.07 -28.41
CA HIS A 203 -14.44 34.26 -28.49
C HIS A 203 -14.77 33.94 -29.96
N GLY A 204 -14.78 32.65 -30.30
CA GLY A 204 -15.31 32.14 -31.56
C GLY A 204 -16.42 31.13 -31.32
N HIS A 205 -17.68 31.56 -31.54
CA HIS A 205 -18.84 30.70 -31.73
C HIS A 205 -18.63 29.76 -32.92
N ALA A 206 -19.00 28.48 -32.76
CA ALA A 206 -19.46 27.66 -33.89
C ALA A 206 -20.39 26.55 -33.40
N VAL A 207 -21.67 26.72 -33.76
CA VAL A 207 -22.75 25.74 -33.76
C VAL A 207 -22.52 24.78 -34.94
N ALA A 208 -22.82 23.49 -34.77
CA ALA A 208 -23.18 22.63 -35.88
C ALA A 208 -24.12 21.50 -35.41
N GLN A 209 -25.39 21.62 -35.79
CA GLN A 209 -26.32 20.51 -35.99
C GLN A 209 -26.03 19.90 -37.37
N GLY A 210 -26.28 18.59 -37.50
CA GLY A 210 -26.22 17.84 -38.75
C GLY A 210 -26.22 16.35 -38.47
#